data_AF-A0AAW2Z5L0-F1
#
_entry.id   AF-A0AAW2Z5L0-F1
#
_cell.length_a   1.000
_cell.length_b   1.000
_cell.length_c   1.000
_cell.angle_alpha   90.00
_cell.angle_beta   90.00
_cell.angle_gamma   90.00
#
_symmetry.space_group_name_H-M   'P 1'
#
loop_
_entity.id
_entity.type
_entity.pdbx_description
1 polymer ?
#
loop_
_entity_poly.entity_id
_entity_poly.type
_entity_poly.pdbx_seq_one_letter_code
_entity_poly.pdbx_strand_id
1 'polypeptide(L)'
;MKFRDGLEYQGKLEAIHQIVNKIMNQESLVNQSTYMMWLDVFRGIHKEEDQLLFNKNVPQAFKTKAWAMKDVETELSSWSQLRHDTVLYVEEPYGAYLGCDYPDAYVDPRPAAWNAIRKMANALADSLDLFHGTKTVHSKVSNKKQEGHDLHSYFEDEQKNSVAHFRNFGYIAQRLADISEKQLRDEKQSEQDTLFLKSIVHDWKYSSGVPYGATGWYNELFLKGIDDSKNWNPVVSDVFTVPPDPAFKDDTMKVLTEGVGNINTMYLALDFVNGKKIMFVGPVYSHYEFYQSSRMSDSEWRQSINNYQTPPHPEWTREYLVPGINPESPGYVKDTEYQY
;
A
#
# COMPACT_ATOMS: atom_id res chain seq x y z
N MET A 1 -31.67 6.01 9.26
CA MET A 1 -31.11 4.66 9.02
C MET A 1 -30.80 4.06 10.39
N LYS A 2 -31.21 2.81 10.66
CA LYS A 2 -30.68 2.08 11.82
C LYS A 2 -29.24 1.68 11.52
N PHE A 3 -28.34 1.82 12.50
CA PHE A 3 -26.95 1.37 12.37
C PHE A 3 -26.87 -0.15 12.26
N ARG A 4 -25.79 -0.66 11.65
CA ARG A 4 -25.52 -2.10 11.48
C ARG A 4 -25.64 -2.87 12.80
N ASP A 5 -25.29 -2.24 13.91
CA ASP A 5 -25.28 -2.81 15.28
C ASP A 5 -26.32 -2.17 16.23
N GLY A 6 -27.12 -1.20 15.75
CA GLY A 6 -28.15 -0.53 16.54
C GLY A 6 -27.66 0.44 17.62
N LEU A 7 -26.37 0.80 17.64
CA LEU A 7 -25.78 1.68 18.66
C LEU A 7 -25.61 3.13 18.17
N GLU A 8 -25.96 4.12 19.00
CA GLU A 8 -25.80 5.55 18.66
C GLU A 8 -24.39 6.07 19.01
N TYR A 9 -23.38 5.66 18.23
CA TYR A 9 -22.00 6.13 18.44
C TYR A 9 -21.59 7.33 17.56
N GLN A 10 -22.49 7.87 16.72
CA GLN A 10 -22.16 8.97 15.79
C GLN A 10 -21.51 10.18 16.46
N GLY A 11 -22.09 10.67 17.56
CA GLY A 11 -21.52 11.83 18.28
C GLY A 11 -20.13 11.54 18.85
N LYS A 12 -19.86 10.28 19.23
CA LYS A 12 -18.54 9.85 19.71
C LYS A 12 -17.55 9.71 18.56
N LEU A 13 -17.97 9.16 17.42
CA LEU A 13 -17.13 9.08 16.22
C LEU A 13 -16.78 10.47 15.70
N GLU A 14 -17.73 11.40 15.67
CA GLU A 14 -17.47 12.78 15.26
C GLU A 14 -16.50 13.48 16.22
N ALA A 15 -16.65 13.28 17.53
CA ALA A 15 -15.70 13.79 18.51
C ALA A 15 -14.30 13.19 18.32
N ILE A 16 -14.18 11.88 18.09
CA ILE A 16 -12.90 11.21 17.81
C ILE A 16 -12.30 11.75 16.52
N HIS A 17 -13.10 11.92 15.47
CA HIS A 17 -12.68 12.49 14.19
C HIS A 17 -12.11 13.89 14.37
N GLN A 18 -12.76 14.75 15.15
CA GLN A 18 -12.26 16.09 15.48
C GLN A 18 -10.94 16.05 16.26
N ILE A 19 -10.81 15.13 17.23
CA ILE A 19 -9.57 14.94 17.99
C ILE A 19 -8.43 14.49 17.07
N VAL A 20 -8.66 13.47 16.24
CA VAL A 20 -7.69 12.97 15.27
C VAL A 20 -7.28 14.08 14.31
N ASN A 21 -8.23 14.85 13.76
CA ASN A 21 -7.93 16.01 12.92
C ASN A 21 -7.06 17.05 13.63
N LYS A 22 -7.36 17.35 14.90
CA LYS A 22 -6.56 18.30 15.69
C LYS A 22 -5.12 17.81 15.91
N ILE A 23 -4.93 16.51 16.15
CA ILE A 23 -3.60 15.90 16.30
C ILE A 23 -2.85 15.94 14.98
N MET A 24 -3.49 15.46 13.91
CA MET A 24 -2.86 15.32 12.59
C MET A 24 -2.61 16.66 11.88
N ASN A 25 -3.27 17.75 12.30
CA ASN A 25 -2.96 19.09 11.81
C ASN A 25 -1.74 19.72 12.50
N GLN A 26 -1.16 19.07 13.52
CA GLN A 26 0.07 19.52 14.16
C GLN A 26 1.28 18.82 13.53
N GLU A 27 1.98 19.53 12.66
CA GLU A 27 3.15 19.00 11.93
C GLU A 27 4.23 18.44 12.88
N SER A 28 4.42 19.05 14.05
CA SER A 28 5.35 18.56 15.06
C SER A 28 4.95 17.22 15.68
N LEU A 29 3.66 16.85 15.68
CA LEU A 29 3.19 15.55 16.14
C LEU A 29 3.22 14.51 15.02
N VAL A 30 2.85 14.91 13.80
CA VAL A 30 2.89 14.03 12.63
C VAL A 30 4.32 13.58 12.33
N ASN A 31 5.29 14.48 12.41
CA ASN A 31 6.69 14.20 12.11
C ASN A 31 7.44 13.49 13.27
N GLN A 32 6.76 13.12 14.37
CA GLN A 32 7.41 12.42 15.50
C GLN A 32 7.70 10.95 15.23
N SER A 33 6.98 10.31 14.31
CA SER A 33 7.21 8.91 13.99
C SER A 33 6.76 8.57 12.57
N THR A 34 7.44 7.59 11.96
CA THR A 34 7.07 7.05 10.65
C THR A 34 5.63 6.56 10.61
N TYR A 35 5.14 5.99 11.72
CA TYR A 35 3.74 5.58 11.84
C TYR A 35 2.77 6.77 11.66
N MET A 36 3.02 7.89 12.35
CA MET A 36 2.17 9.08 12.24
C MET A 36 2.28 9.72 10.85
N MET A 37 3.47 9.72 10.25
CA MET A 37 3.65 10.17 8.87
C MET A 37 2.91 9.28 7.86
N TRP A 38 2.85 7.96 8.10
CA TRP A 38 2.08 7.02 7.28
C TRP A 38 0.58 7.26 7.39
N LEU A 39 0.06 7.56 8.59
CA LEU A 39 -1.32 7.99 8.74
C LEU A 39 -1.62 9.32 8.02
N ASP A 40 -0.64 10.21 7.87
CA ASP A 40 -0.81 11.45 7.09
C ASP A 40 -0.91 11.17 5.57
N VAL A 41 -0.34 10.07 5.08
CA VAL A 41 -0.59 9.60 3.70
C VAL A 41 -2.06 9.25 3.50
N PHE A 42 -2.68 8.53 4.45
CA PHE A 42 -4.12 8.22 4.39
C PHE A 42 -4.98 9.50 4.45
N ARG A 43 -4.58 10.51 5.22
CA ARG A 43 -5.27 11.82 5.15
C ARG A 43 -5.14 12.47 3.78
N GLY A 44 -3.97 12.34 3.16
CA GLY A 44 -3.72 12.84 1.80
C GLY A 44 -4.64 12.21 0.76
N ILE A 45 -5.06 10.95 0.95
CA ILE A 45 -6.00 10.25 0.07
C ILE A 45 -7.36 10.98 0.00
N HIS A 46 -7.86 11.45 1.15
CA HIS A 46 -9.20 12.07 1.25
C HIS A 46 -9.19 13.60 1.17
N LYS A 47 -8.02 14.23 1.33
CA LYS A 47 -7.91 15.70 1.42
C LYS A 47 -8.44 16.44 0.19
N GLU A 48 -8.41 15.79 -0.97
CA GLU A 48 -8.75 16.36 -2.27
C GLU A 48 -10.06 15.78 -2.82
N GLU A 49 -10.87 15.10 -2.01
CA GLU A 49 -12.11 14.45 -2.46
C GLU A 49 -13.07 15.42 -3.15
N ASP A 50 -13.29 16.61 -2.59
CA ASP A 50 -14.10 17.66 -3.24
C ASP A 50 -13.50 18.09 -4.59
N GLN A 51 -12.16 18.19 -4.68
CA GLN A 51 -11.50 18.53 -5.94
C GLN A 51 -11.70 17.42 -6.97
N LEU A 52 -11.63 16.15 -6.57
CA LEU A 52 -11.90 15.01 -7.45
C LEU A 52 -13.34 15.02 -7.97
N LEU A 53 -14.31 15.19 -7.07
CA LEU A 53 -15.73 15.15 -7.40
C LEU A 53 -16.13 16.30 -8.34
N PHE A 54 -15.68 17.52 -8.07
CA PHE A 54 -16.12 18.70 -8.81
C PHE A 54 -15.21 19.11 -9.98
N ASN A 55 -13.98 18.58 -10.09
CA ASN A 55 -13.10 18.90 -11.23
C ASN A 55 -13.56 18.19 -12.50
N LYS A 56 -13.92 18.97 -13.54
CA LYS A 56 -14.36 18.46 -14.84
C LYS A 56 -13.26 17.71 -15.62
N ASN A 57 -11.99 17.93 -15.30
CA ASN A 57 -10.84 17.30 -15.95
C ASN A 57 -10.53 15.90 -15.37
N VAL A 58 -11.17 15.53 -14.26
CA VAL A 58 -11.02 14.20 -13.64
C VAL A 58 -11.97 13.21 -14.32
N PRO A 59 -11.47 12.06 -14.82
CA PRO A 59 -12.32 11.01 -15.38
C PRO A 59 -13.42 10.54 -14.44
N GLN A 60 -14.59 10.18 -14.99
CA GLN A 60 -15.78 9.84 -14.19
C GLN A 60 -15.55 8.64 -13.26
N ALA A 61 -14.69 7.70 -13.64
CA ALA A 61 -14.36 6.52 -12.82
C ALA A 61 -13.91 6.91 -11.40
N PHE A 62 -13.09 7.96 -11.26
CA PHE A 62 -12.58 8.45 -9.98
C PHE A 62 -13.64 9.14 -9.11
N LYS A 63 -14.85 9.36 -9.64
CA LYS A 63 -15.98 10.00 -8.95
C LYS A 63 -17.04 9.00 -8.49
N THR A 64 -16.81 7.72 -8.76
CA THR A 64 -17.78 6.66 -8.45
C THR A 64 -17.67 6.23 -6.99
N LYS A 65 -18.79 5.73 -6.44
CA LYS A 65 -18.79 5.06 -5.13
C LYS A 65 -17.81 3.88 -5.11
N ALA A 66 -17.72 3.13 -6.22
CA ALA A 66 -16.79 2.02 -6.35
C ALA A 66 -15.32 2.45 -6.17
N TRP A 67 -14.92 3.58 -6.76
CA TRP A 67 -13.58 4.12 -6.57
C TRP A 67 -13.31 4.53 -5.11
N ALA A 68 -14.27 5.23 -4.48
CA ALA A 68 -14.17 5.59 -3.07
C ALA A 68 -14.04 4.35 -2.16
N MET A 69 -14.78 3.27 -2.43
CA MET A 69 -14.65 2.04 -1.66
C MET A 69 -13.32 1.31 -1.92
N LYS A 70 -12.81 1.34 -3.16
CA LYS A 70 -11.46 0.84 -3.48
C LYS A 70 -10.38 1.64 -2.75
N ASP A 71 -10.58 2.94 -2.55
CA ASP A 71 -9.66 3.77 -1.77
C ASP A 71 -9.65 3.35 -0.30
N VAL A 72 -10.83 3.09 0.30
CA VAL A 72 -10.93 2.48 1.63
C VAL A 72 -10.22 1.13 1.69
N GLU A 73 -10.38 0.27 0.68
CA GLU A 73 -9.67 -1.02 0.61
C GLU A 73 -8.15 -0.84 0.56
N THR A 74 -7.68 0.15 -0.21
CA THR A 74 -6.25 0.47 -0.31
C THR A 74 -5.69 0.92 1.04
N GLU A 75 -6.43 1.77 1.75
CA GLU A 75 -6.05 2.27 3.07
C GLU A 75 -6.02 1.17 4.12
N LEU A 76 -7.05 0.32 4.18
CA LEU A 76 -7.12 -0.78 5.14
C LEU A 76 -6.02 -1.81 4.89
N SER A 77 -5.75 -2.13 3.61
CA SER A 77 -4.64 -3.01 3.23
C SER A 77 -3.29 -2.42 3.63
N SER A 78 -3.07 -1.13 3.37
CA SER A 78 -1.83 -0.45 3.75
C SER A 78 -1.69 -0.30 5.26
N TRP A 79 -2.80 -0.08 5.99
CA TRP A 79 -2.81 -0.04 7.44
C TRP A 79 -2.53 -1.41 8.05
N SER A 80 -3.04 -2.49 7.46
CA SER A 80 -2.70 -3.87 7.83
C SER A 80 -1.19 -4.13 7.72
N GLN A 81 -0.56 -3.70 6.63
CA GLN A 81 0.90 -3.76 6.45
C GLN A 81 1.64 -2.92 7.49
N LEU A 82 1.21 -1.66 7.69
CA LEU A 82 1.80 -0.78 8.71
C LEU A 82 1.72 -1.39 10.11
N ARG A 83 0.60 -2.02 10.45
CA ARG A 83 0.41 -2.69 11.74
C ARG A 83 1.26 -3.94 11.87
N HIS A 84 1.39 -4.72 10.80
CA HIS A 84 2.32 -5.84 10.76
C HIS A 84 3.76 -5.39 11.07
N ASP A 85 4.25 -4.37 10.36
CA ASP A 85 5.65 -3.92 10.44
C ASP A 85 5.99 -3.19 11.74
N THR A 86 4.99 -2.56 12.38
CA THR A 86 5.18 -1.89 13.67
C THR A 86 5.08 -2.82 14.87
N VAL A 87 4.61 -4.07 14.69
CA VAL A 87 4.43 -5.02 15.80
C VAL A 87 5.72 -5.79 16.13
N LEU A 88 6.55 -6.24 15.17
CA LEU A 88 7.93 -6.74 15.38
C LEU A 88 8.76 -6.75 14.08
N TYR A 89 10.08 -6.50 14.16
CA TYR A 89 11.04 -6.56 13.04
C TYR A 89 11.70 -7.94 12.90
N VAL A 90 11.54 -8.60 11.74
CA VAL A 90 12.53 -9.35 10.90
C VAL A 90 11.76 -10.13 9.80
N GLU A 91 12.23 -10.08 8.54
CA GLU A 91 11.69 -10.84 7.38
C GLU A 91 12.73 -11.78 6.71
N GLU A 92 12.26 -12.88 6.11
CA GLU A 92 12.97 -13.79 5.17
C GLU A 92 12.01 -14.34 4.03
N PRO A 93 12.51 -14.80 2.85
CA PRO A 93 11.91 -14.61 1.49
C PRO A 93 11.38 -15.87 0.71
N TYR A 94 10.74 -15.72 -0.49
CA TYR A 94 10.96 -16.48 -1.79
C TYR A 94 9.90 -16.26 -2.96
N GLY A 95 10.37 -16.03 -4.21
CA GLY A 95 9.89 -16.38 -5.61
C GLY A 95 8.46 -16.07 -6.16
N ALA A 96 8.13 -15.81 -7.45
CA ALA A 96 8.80 -15.72 -8.78
C ALA A 96 7.93 -14.96 -9.85
N TYR A 97 8.51 -14.72 -11.05
CA TYR A 97 8.28 -13.67 -12.08
C TYR A 97 7.42 -14.02 -13.32
N LEU A 98 6.82 -13.00 -14.01
CA LEU A 98 6.57 -12.91 -15.50
C LEU A 98 6.35 -11.43 -15.97
N GLY A 99 6.62 -11.07 -17.23
CA GLY A 99 6.58 -9.67 -17.75
C GLY A 99 5.85 -9.45 -19.09
N CYS A 100 5.52 -8.17 -19.40
CA CYS A 100 4.83 -7.63 -20.60
C CYS A 100 5.32 -6.19 -20.96
N ASP A 101 4.94 -5.68 -22.14
CA ASP A 101 5.09 -4.26 -22.56
C ASP A 101 4.00 -3.38 -21.91
N TYR A 102 4.33 -2.15 -21.47
CA TYR A 102 3.41 -1.31 -20.69
C TYR A 102 2.89 -0.12 -21.52
N PRO A 103 1.56 -0.02 -21.72
CA PRO A 103 0.94 1.06 -22.50
C PRO A 103 0.97 2.40 -21.74
N ASP A 104 0.29 3.43 -22.29
CA ASP A 104 0.04 4.69 -21.59
C ASP A 104 -0.41 4.43 -20.14
N ALA A 105 -0.03 5.30 -19.19
CA ALA A 105 -0.40 5.20 -17.76
C ALA A 105 -1.03 6.51 -17.26
N TYR A 106 -1.94 6.41 -16.30
CA TYR A 106 -2.53 7.55 -15.60
C TYR A 106 -2.09 7.50 -14.13
N VAL A 107 -1.67 8.63 -13.57
CA VAL A 107 -1.23 8.68 -12.17
C VAL A 107 -2.44 8.96 -11.30
N ASP A 108 -2.50 8.29 -10.15
CA ASP A 108 -3.55 8.49 -9.17
C ASP A 108 -3.72 10.00 -8.87
N PRO A 109 -4.92 10.59 -9.08
CA PRO A 109 -5.14 12.04 -9.10
C PRO A 109 -5.13 12.70 -7.71
N ARG A 110 -4.23 12.27 -6.81
CA ARG A 110 -4.13 12.73 -5.42
C ARG A 110 -2.72 13.24 -5.08
N PRO A 111 -2.32 14.42 -5.58
CA PRO A 111 -1.02 15.02 -5.29
C PRO A 111 -0.72 15.14 -3.79
N ALA A 112 -1.73 15.36 -2.95
CA ALA A 112 -1.54 15.43 -1.50
C ALA A 112 -0.97 14.12 -0.92
N ALA A 113 -1.50 12.96 -1.36
CA ALA A 113 -1.01 11.65 -0.94
C ALA A 113 0.44 11.43 -1.39
N TRP A 114 0.75 11.71 -2.66
CA TRP A 114 2.11 11.61 -3.19
C TRP A 114 3.11 12.50 -2.45
N ASN A 115 2.70 13.74 -2.13
CA ASN A 115 3.52 14.66 -1.35
C ASN A 115 3.74 14.20 0.09
N ALA A 116 2.73 13.58 0.72
CA ALA A 116 2.88 13.00 2.06
C ALA A 116 3.88 11.83 2.05
N ILE A 117 3.79 10.94 1.06
CA ILE A 117 4.76 9.84 0.85
C ILE A 117 6.17 10.40 0.68
N ARG A 118 6.33 11.41 -0.18
CA ARG A 118 7.63 12.08 -0.39
C ARG A 118 8.20 12.65 0.91
N LYS A 119 7.37 13.34 1.70
CA LYS A 119 7.80 13.92 2.98
C LYS A 119 8.28 12.84 3.94
N MET A 120 7.53 11.75 4.05
CA MET A 120 7.88 10.62 4.90
C MET A 120 9.21 9.99 4.48
N ALA A 121 9.38 9.68 3.19
CA ALA A 121 10.61 9.10 2.68
C ALA A 121 11.83 10.01 2.95
N ASN A 122 11.68 11.33 2.74
CA ASN A 122 12.76 12.26 3.03
C ASN A 122 13.06 12.38 4.53
N ALA A 123 12.05 12.38 5.40
CA ALA A 123 12.25 12.43 6.84
C ALA A 123 12.92 11.16 7.38
N LEU A 124 12.63 9.99 6.79
CA LEU A 124 13.34 8.75 7.08
C LEU A 124 14.82 8.85 6.66
N ALA A 125 15.08 9.37 5.46
CA ALA A 125 16.44 9.60 4.99
C ALA A 125 17.19 10.60 5.89
N ASP A 126 16.56 11.71 6.29
CA ASP A 126 17.12 12.70 7.23
C ASP A 126 17.45 12.05 8.58
N SER A 127 16.52 11.25 9.11
CA SER A 127 16.67 10.57 10.40
C SER A 127 17.83 9.57 10.36
N LEU A 128 17.91 8.77 9.30
CA LEU A 128 19.02 7.83 9.08
C LEU A 128 20.35 8.57 8.94
N ASP A 129 20.40 9.67 8.20
CA ASP A 129 21.62 10.47 8.03
C ASP A 129 22.10 11.08 9.37
N LEU A 130 21.17 11.49 10.25
CA LEU A 130 21.49 11.99 11.60
C LEU A 130 22.12 10.93 12.52
N PHE A 131 21.77 9.65 12.37
CA PHE A 131 22.38 8.55 13.14
C PHE A 131 23.89 8.40 12.88
N HIS A 132 24.42 8.97 11.78
CA HIS A 132 25.85 9.03 11.46
C HIS A 132 26.65 9.84 12.52
N GLY A 133 25.98 10.66 13.36
CA GLY A 133 26.60 11.47 14.41
C GLY A 133 26.83 10.76 15.75
N THR A 134 26.17 9.63 16.03
CA THR A 134 26.31 8.89 17.30
C THR A 134 27.42 7.85 17.21
N LYS A 135 28.66 8.27 17.42
CA LYS A 135 29.88 7.42 17.53
C LYS A 135 29.88 6.48 18.75
N THR A 136 28.76 5.86 19.11
CA THR A 136 28.65 5.13 20.39
C THR A 136 28.04 3.75 20.26
N VAL A 137 28.66 2.91 19.43
CA VAL A 137 28.71 1.47 19.73
C VAL A 137 30.17 1.05 19.75
N HIS A 138 30.82 1.28 20.89
CA HIS A 138 32.03 0.55 21.24
C HIS A 138 31.68 -0.92 21.41
N SER A 139 31.66 -1.68 20.31
CA SER A 139 31.70 -3.12 20.42
C SER A 139 33.13 -3.50 20.79
N LYS A 140 33.37 -3.77 22.07
CA LYS A 140 34.51 -4.58 22.50
C LYS A 140 34.27 -6.01 22.02
N VAL A 141 34.36 -6.26 20.72
CA VAL A 141 34.45 -7.63 20.20
C VAL A 141 35.93 -7.96 20.13
N SER A 142 36.34 -8.83 21.05
CA SER A 142 37.70 -9.31 21.19
C SER A 142 38.24 -9.90 19.90
N ASN A 143 39.45 -9.49 19.54
CA ASN A 143 40.34 -10.10 18.55
C ASN A 143 40.20 -11.63 18.46
N LYS A 144 39.55 -12.11 17.39
CA LYS A 144 39.92 -13.39 16.77
C LYS A 144 40.09 -13.14 15.28
N LYS A 145 41.28 -13.44 14.79
CA LYS A 145 41.63 -13.46 13.36
C LYS A 145 40.75 -14.49 12.64
N GLN A 146 39.65 -14.02 12.08
CA GLN A 146 39.02 -14.59 10.90
C GLN A 146 38.93 -13.44 9.89
N GLU A 147 39.10 -13.75 8.61
CA GLU A 147 39.02 -12.82 7.48
C GLU A 147 37.77 -11.95 7.62
N GLY A 148 37.93 -10.76 8.21
CA GLY A 148 36.85 -10.02 8.82
C GLY A 148 36.59 -8.78 7.99
N HIS A 149 35.46 -8.76 7.29
CA HIS A 149 34.87 -7.51 6.83
C HIS A 149 34.75 -6.57 8.03
N ASP A 150 35.26 -5.34 7.89
CA ASP A 150 35.12 -4.32 8.93
C ASP A 150 33.62 -4.06 9.13
N LEU A 151 33.09 -4.52 10.27
CA LEU A 151 31.67 -4.34 10.61
C LEU A 151 31.29 -2.86 10.61
N HIS A 152 32.23 -1.97 10.97
CA HIS A 152 31.98 -0.54 10.95
C HIS A 152 31.76 -0.02 9.52
N SER A 153 32.64 -0.39 8.58
CA SER A 153 32.47 -0.01 7.18
C SER A 153 31.20 -0.60 6.57
N TYR A 154 30.85 -1.84 6.95
CA TYR A 154 29.60 -2.47 6.50
C TYR A 154 28.35 -1.70 6.97
N PHE A 155 28.27 -1.33 8.25
CA PHE A 155 27.13 -0.54 8.77
C PHE A 155 27.04 0.85 8.14
N GLU A 156 28.18 1.51 7.87
CA GLU A 156 28.20 2.80 7.18
C GLU A 156 27.70 2.70 5.73
N ASP A 157 28.09 1.64 5.01
CA ASP A 157 27.65 1.42 3.63
C ASP A 157 26.15 1.09 3.56
N GLU A 158 25.65 0.22 4.46
CA GLU A 158 24.21 -0.08 4.56
C GLU A 158 23.37 1.16 4.91
N GLN A 159 23.88 2.02 5.79
CA GLN A 159 23.23 3.28 6.14
C GLN A 159 23.19 4.24 4.94
N LYS A 160 24.31 4.43 4.23
CA LYS A 160 24.36 5.28 3.03
C LYS A 160 23.43 4.76 1.94
N ASN A 161 23.39 3.44 1.74
CA ASN A 161 22.48 2.79 0.80
C ASN A 161 21.02 3.04 1.19
N SER A 162 20.68 2.91 2.47
CA SER A 162 19.33 3.16 2.99
C SER A 162 18.92 4.64 2.84
N VAL A 163 19.82 5.58 3.15
CA VAL A 163 19.57 7.02 2.94
C VAL A 163 19.33 7.30 1.45
N ALA A 164 20.21 6.81 0.57
CA ALA A 164 20.08 6.99 -0.88
C ALA A 164 18.76 6.39 -1.40
N HIS A 165 18.39 5.21 -0.91
CA HIS A 165 17.13 4.55 -1.23
C HIS A 165 15.92 5.43 -0.87
N PHE A 166 15.80 5.90 0.37
CA PHE A 166 14.67 6.74 0.78
C PHE A 166 14.65 8.10 0.07
N ARG A 167 15.80 8.68 -0.29
CA ARG A 167 15.86 9.87 -1.15
C ARG A 167 15.31 9.59 -2.54
N ASN A 168 15.67 8.46 -3.14
CA ASN A 168 15.16 8.05 -4.44
C ASN A 168 13.65 7.79 -4.40
N PHE A 169 13.17 7.12 -3.35
CA PHE A 169 11.74 6.94 -3.10
C PHE A 169 11.01 8.30 -3.06
N GLY A 170 11.55 9.25 -2.30
CA GLY A 170 11.00 10.61 -2.23
C GLY A 170 11.01 11.31 -3.60
N TYR A 171 12.06 11.13 -4.40
CA TYR A 171 12.13 11.66 -5.75
C TYR A 171 11.05 11.07 -6.67
N ILE A 172 10.86 9.74 -6.67
CA ILE A 172 9.81 9.07 -7.44
C ILE A 172 8.43 9.56 -7.03
N ALA A 173 8.16 9.67 -5.72
CA ALA A 173 6.90 10.19 -5.20
C ALA A 173 6.65 11.64 -5.63
N GLN A 174 7.68 12.50 -5.67
CA GLN A 174 7.56 13.86 -6.23
C GLN A 174 7.20 13.82 -7.71
N ARG A 175 7.84 12.96 -8.50
CA ARG A 175 7.54 12.84 -9.94
C ARG A 175 6.09 12.44 -10.18
N LEU A 176 5.56 11.52 -9.38
CA LEU A 176 4.14 11.13 -9.44
C LEU A 176 3.23 12.29 -9.02
N ALA A 177 3.56 13.03 -7.95
CA ALA A 177 2.82 14.23 -7.56
C ALA A 177 2.74 15.27 -8.69
N ASP A 178 3.89 15.59 -9.31
CA ASP A 178 3.97 16.57 -10.40
C ASP A 178 3.12 16.15 -11.61
N ILE A 179 3.17 14.87 -11.97
CA ILE A 179 2.39 14.32 -13.09
C ILE A 179 0.89 14.35 -12.74
N SER A 180 0.53 13.96 -11.53
CA SER A 180 -0.85 14.03 -11.03
C SER A 180 -1.39 15.46 -11.08
N GLU A 181 -0.63 16.46 -10.64
CA GLU A 181 -1.03 17.87 -10.69
C GLU A 181 -1.20 18.39 -12.14
N LYS A 182 -0.32 17.97 -13.05
CA LYS A 182 -0.46 18.30 -14.49
C LYS A 182 -1.70 17.67 -15.10
N GLN A 183 -1.95 16.39 -14.80
CA GLN A 183 -3.13 15.65 -15.28
C GLN A 183 -4.44 16.28 -14.77
N LEU A 184 -4.48 16.69 -13.50
CA LEU A 184 -5.63 17.41 -12.92
C LEU A 184 -5.91 18.77 -13.60
N ARG A 185 -4.87 19.41 -14.14
CA ARG A 185 -4.96 20.67 -14.89
C ARG A 185 -5.23 20.49 -16.38
N ASP A 186 -5.38 19.26 -16.86
CA ASP A 186 -5.48 18.91 -18.29
C ASP A 186 -4.30 19.45 -19.12
N GLU A 187 -3.11 19.49 -18.51
CA GLU A 187 -1.89 19.90 -19.18
C GLU A 187 -1.35 18.74 -20.03
N LYS A 188 -0.85 19.06 -21.23
CA LYS A 188 -0.24 18.06 -22.11
C LYS A 188 0.95 17.39 -21.40
N GLN A 189 0.88 16.08 -21.27
CA GLN A 189 1.96 15.30 -20.70
C GLN A 189 3.25 15.44 -21.52
N SER A 190 4.37 15.70 -20.82
CA SER A 190 5.67 15.82 -21.47
C SER A 190 6.20 14.46 -21.93
N GLU A 191 7.12 14.46 -22.90
CA GLU A 191 7.79 13.24 -23.34
C GLU A 191 8.58 12.58 -22.20
N GLN A 192 9.23 13.38 -21.35
CA GLN A 192 9.94 12.89 -20.17
C GLN A 192 9.00 12.23 -19.15
N ASP A 193 7.84 12.84 -18.89
CA ASP A 193 6.82 12.24 -18.01
C ASP A 193 6.27 10.95 -18.63
N THR A 194 6.08 10.91 -19.95
CA THR A 194 5.63 9.70 -20.67
C THR A 194 6.65 8.57 -20.59
N LEU A 195 7.93 8.86 -20.82
CA LEU A 195 9.01 7.88 -20.73
C LEU A 195 9.16 7.36 -19.29
N PHE A 196 9.07 8.26 -18.30
CA PHE A 196 9.07 7.88 -16.89
C PHE A 196 7.90 6.94 -16.57
N LEU A 197 6.67 7.27 -16.96
CA LEU A 197 5.53 6.40 -16.67
C LEU A 197 5.63 5.04 -17.37
N LYS A 198 6.09 5.03 -18.63
CA LYS A 198 6.34 3.76 -19.33
C LYS A 198 7.37 2.96 -18.56
N SER A 199 8.42 3.62 -18.05
CA SER A 199 9.54 2.97 -17.36
C SER A 199 9.25 2.37 -15.98
N ILE A 200 7.99 2.10 -15.64
CA ILE A 200 7.58 1.51 -14.37
C ILE A 200 8.21 0.13 -14.17
N VAL A 201 8.14 -0.76 -15.15
CA VAL A 201 8.69 -2.12 -15.04
C VAL A 201 10.01 -2.30 -15.77
N HIS A 202 10.26 -1.59 -16.87
CA HIS A 202 11.53 -1.67 -17.61
C HIS A 202 12.08 -0.29 -17.94
N ASP A 203 13.39 -0.07 -17.94
CA ASP A 203 13.95 1.17 -18.51
C ASP A 203 14.28 0.95 -20.00
N TRP A 204 13.53 1.60 -20.89
CA TRP A 204 13.70 1.51 -22.35
C TRP A 204 14.88 2.33 -22.90
N LYS A 205 15.67 3.00 -22.06
CA LYS A 205 16.79 3.87 -22.53
C LYS A 205 17.87 3.15 -23.35
N TYR A 206 17.95 1.82 -23.33
CA TYR A 206 19.06 1.08 -23.95
C TYR A 206 18.66 -0.12 -24.83
N SER A 207 17.39 -0.31 -25.19
CA SER A 207 16.93 -1.53 -25.87
C SER A 207 16.09 -1.25 -27.12
N SER A 208 16.63 -1.64 -28.29
CA SER A 208 15.89 -1.82 -29.55
C SER A 208 15.38 -3.26 -29.73
N GLY A 209 15.30 -4.03 -28.64
CA GLY A 209 14.88 -5.43 -28.59
C GLY A 209 14.12 -5.76 -27.31
N VAL A 210 13.71 -7.03 -27.14
CA VAL A 210 12.95 -7.49 -25.97
C VAL A 210 13.74 -7.17 -24.68
N PRO A 211 13.17 -6.38 -23.77
CA PRO A 211 13.66 -6.16 -22.41
C PRO A 211 14.15 -7.43 -21.70
N TYR A 212 15.41 -7.48 -21.26
CA TYR A 212 15.89 -8.50 -20.32
C TYR A 212 15.70 -7.99 -18.88
N GLY A 213 14.75 -8.57 -18.15
CA GLY A 213 14.49 -8.26 -16.73
C GLY A 213 13.63 -7.01 -16.48
N ALA A 214 13.11 -6.88 -15.25
CA ALA A 214 12.48 -5.63 -14.82
C ALA A 214 13.57 -4.68 -14.33
N THR A 215 13.84 -3.62 -15.08
CA THR A 215 14.86 -2.60 -14.77
C THR A 215 14.23 -1.23 -14.53
N GLY A 216 12.89 -1.17 -14.49
CA GLY A 216 12.14 0.06 -14.30
C GLY A 216 12.16 0.54 -12.84
N TRP A 217 11.69 1.78 -12.66
CA TRP A 217 11.76 2.48 -11.38
C TRP A 217 10.90 1.86 -10.28
N TYR A 218 9.93 0.99 -10.60
CA TYR A 218 9.15 0.28 -9.58
C TYR A 218 10.05 -0.56 -8.67
N ASN A 219 11.07 -1.21 -9.22
CA ASN A 219 12.00 -2.01 -8.43
C ASN A 219 12.82 -1.12 -7.48
N GLU A 220 13.08 0.13 -7.85
CA GLU A 220 13.82 1.09 -7.03
C GLU A 220 13.04 1.57 -5.78
N LEU A 221 11.74 1.26 -5.70
CA LEU A 221 10.94 1.47 -4.49
C LEU A 221 11.25 0.46 -3.38
N PHE A 222 12.04 -0.57 -3.67
CA PHE A 222 12.44 -1.60 -2.70
C PHE A 222 13.93 -1.50 -2.37
N LEU A 223 14.29 -1.75 -1.11
CA LEU A 223 15.65 -1.55 -0.61
C LEU A 223 16.68 -2.43 -1.34
N LYS A 224 16.35 -3.71 -1.59
CA LYS A 224 17.19 -4.62 -2.39
C LYS A 224 16.73 -4.71 -3.86
N GLY A 225 15.96 -3.73 -4.32
CA GLY A 225 15.57 -3.62 -5.72
C GLY A 225 14.74 -4.81 -6.21
N ILE A 226 15.22 -5.40 -7.31
CA ILE A 226 14.59 -6.55 -7.99
C ILE A 226 14.44 -7.78 -7.10
N ASP A 227 15.29 -7.93 -6.09
CA ASP A 227 15.26 -9.08 -5.20
C ASP A 227 14.14 -8.98 -4.17
N ASP A 228 13.66 -7.77 -3.87
CA ASP A 228 12.55 -7.52 -2.96
C ASP A 228 11.22 -7.31 -3.71
N SER A 229 11.23 -6.56 -4.81
CA SER A 229 10.03 -6.13 -5.55
C SER A 229 9.14 -7.26 -6.10
N LYS A 230 9.70 -8.46 -6.25
CA LYS A 230 9.02 -9.67 -6.76
C LYS A 230 8.45 -10.56 -5.65
N ASN A 231 8.65 -10.19 -4.39
CA ASN A 231 8.34 -11.06 -3.27
C ASN A 231 6.82 -11.15 -3.08
N TRP A 232 6.31 -12.38 -3.12
CA TRP A 232 4.96 -12.66 -2.66
C TRP A 232 4.95 -12.62 -1.13
N ASN A 233 4.41 -11.53 -0.58
CA ASN A 233 4.42 -11.29 0.84
C ASN A 233 3.03 -10.92 1.41
N PRO A 234 2.07 -11.87 1.43
CA PRO A 234 0.85 -11.72 2.21
C PRO A 234 1.18 -11.59 3.69
N VAL A 235 0.49 -10.69 4.37
CA VAL A 235 0.65 -10.40 5.79
C VAL A 235 -0.70 -10.42 6.49
N VAL A 236 -0.68 -10.72 7.77
CA VAL A 236 -1.87 -10.71 8.63
C VAL A 236 -1.56 -9.96 9.92
N SER A 237 -2.53 -9.19 10.42
CA SER A 237 -2.37 -8.44 11.65
C SER A 237 -3.63 -8.43 12.49
N ASP A 238 -3.44 -8.51 13.80
CA ASP A 238 -4.54 -8.41 14.75
C ASP A 238 -4.94 -6.94 14.95
N VAL A 239 -6.23 -6.65 14.79
CA VAL A 239 -6.83 -5.34 15.07
C VAL A 239 -7.12 -5.23 16.56
N PHE A 240 -7.89 -6.19 17.08
CA PHE A 240 -8.42 -6.19 18.44
C PHE A 240 -8.74 -7.61 18.93
N THR A 241 -8.54 -7.87 20.22
CA THR A 241 -8.94 -9.15 20.84
C THR A 241 -10.10 -8.90 21.79
N VAL A 242 -11.23 -9.55 21.50
CA VAL A 242 -12.37 -9.67 22.41
C VAL A 242 -12.12 -10.91 23.29
N PRO A 243 -11.85 -10.74 24.60
CA PRO A 243 -11.75 -11.89 25.50
C PRO A 243 -13.13 -12.52 25.71
N PRO A 244 -13.19 -13.78 26.18
CA PRO A 244 -14.43 -14.37 26.66
C PRO A 244 -15.13 -13.44 27.68
N ASP A 245 -16.43 -13.29 27.55
CA ASP A 245 -17.26 -12.47 28.42
C ASP A 245 -18.35 -13.31 29.13
N PRO A 246 -18.10 -13.71 30.39
CA PRO A 246 -19.06 -14.46 31.19
C PRO A 246 -20.38 -13.70 31.43
N ALA A 247 -20.40 -12.37 31.38
CA ALA A 247 -21.61 -11.57 31.59
C ALA A 247 -22.58 -11.69 30.41
N PHE A 248 -22.06 -11.92 29.20
CA PHE A 248 -22.86 -12.17 27.98
C PHE A 248 -22.94 -13.65 27.60
N LYS A 249 -22.41 -14.56 28.43
CA LYS A 249 -22.31 -16.01 28.16
C LYS A 249 -21.57 -16.31 26.85
N ASP A 250 -20.58 -15.49 26.52
CA ASP A 250 -19.69 -15.74 25.39
C ASP A 250 -18.36 -16.29 25.92
N ASP A 251 -18.19 -17.61 25.86
CA ASP A 251 -16.97 -18.28 26.32
C ASP A 251 -15.85 -18.28 25.24
N THR A 252 -16.08 -17.61 24.10
CA THR A 252 -15.14 -17.63 22.97
C THR A 252 -14.23 -16.42 22.95
N MET A 253 -12.91 -16.65 22.83
CA MET A 253 -11.99 -15.60 22.44
C MET A 253 -12.18 -15.31 20.95
N LYS A 254 -12.29 -14.03 20.59
CA LYS A 254 -12.36 -13.60 19.20
C LYS A 254 -11.26 -12.58 18.95
N VAL A 255 -10.42 -12.85 17.97
CA VAL A 255 -9.44 -11.89 17.47
C VAL A 255 -9.98 -11.35 16.16
N LEU A 256 -10.26 -10.04 16.12
CA LEU A 256 -10.51 -9.34 14.87
C LEU A 256 -9.17 -9.17 14.17
N THR A 257 -9.09 -9.67 12.96
CA THR A 257 -7.87 -9.78 12.19
C THR A 257 -8.11 -9.22 10.80
N GLU A 258 -7.13 -8.46 10.32
CA GLU A 258 -7.08 -8.00 8.94
C GLU A 258 -5.90 -8.66 8.21
N GLY A 259 -6.07 -8.93 6.93
CA GLY A 259 -5.06 -9.56 6.11
C GLY A 259 -4.99 -8.97 4.71
N VAL A 260 -3.79 -9.01 4.14
CA VAL A 260 -3.53 -8.75 2.72
C VAL A 260 -3.13 -10.07 2.09
N GLY A 261 -3.79 -10.44 0.99
CA GLY A 261 -3.55 -11.70 0.30
C GLY A 261 -2.90 -11.53 -1.07
N ASN A 262 -3.28 -12.38 -2.01
CA ASN A 262 -2.90 -12.23 -3.42
C ASN A 262 -3.38 -10.88 -3.97
N ILE A 263 -2.62 -10.30 -4.90
CA ILE A 263 -3.07 -9.10 -5.61
C ILE A 263 -4.36 -9.37 -6.39
N ASN A 264 -5.26 -8.40 -6.37
CA ASN A 264 -6.42 -8.37 -7.24
C ASN A 264 -6.04 -7.69 -8.56
N THR A 265 -6.75 -8.01 -9.64
CA THR A 265 -6.61 -7.28 -10.92
C THR A 265 -7.73 -6.25 -11.01
N MET A 266 -7.37 -4.99 -11.16
CA MET A 266 -8.31 -3.89 -11.42
C MET A 266 -8.38 -3.60 -12.91
N TYR A 267 -9.60 -3.46 -13.42
CA TYR A 267 -9.89 -2.92 -14.73
C TYR A 267 -10.46 -1.50 -14.54
N LEU A 268 -9.75 -0.50 -15.06
CA LEU A 268 -10.11 0.91 -14.92
C LEU A 268 -10.40 1.52 -16.29
N ALA A 269 -11.67 1.77 -16.59
CA ALA A 269 -12.08 2.46 -17.81
C ALA A 269 -12.13 3.98 -17.57
N LEU A 270 -11.29 4.73 -18.27
CA LEU A 270 -11.27 6.19 -18.22
C LEU A 270 -11.89 6.77 -19.49
N ASP A 271 -12.87 7.65 -19.30
CA ASP A 271 -13.63 8.26 -20.39
C ASP A 271 -12.79 9.23 -21.25
N PHE A 272 -11.69 9.76 -20.70
CA PHE A 272 -10.81 10.72 -21.37
C PHE A 272 -9.41 10.73 -20.75
N VAL A 273 -8.44 10.15 -21.44
CA VAL A 273 -7.00 10.41 -21.26
C VAL A 273 -6.49 10.94 -22.60
N ASN A 274 -6.06 12.20 -22.66
CA ASN A 274 -5.69 12.87 -23.91
C ASN A 274 -6.77 12.79 -25.01
N GLY A 275 -8.06 12.88 -24.63
CA GLY A 275 -9.20 12.83 -25.56
C GLY A 275 -9.58 11.43 -26.06
N LYS A 276 -8.97 10.37 -25.52
CA LYS A 276 -9.30 8.97 -25.85
C LYS A 276 -9.95 8.26 -24.66
N LYS A 277 -10.87 7.34 -24.95
CA LYS A 277 -11.31 6.33 -23.98
C LYS A 277 -10.24 5.26 -23.88
N ILE A 278 -9.73 5.03 -22.68
CA ILE A 278 -8.64 4.07 -22.42
C ILE A 278 -9.05 3.18 -21.25
N MET A 279 -8.73 1.89 -21.34
CA MET A 279 -8.85 0.96 -20.23
C MET A 279 -7.45 0.61 -19.73
N PHE A 280 -7.22 0.79 -18.44
CA PHE A 280 -6.01 0.39 -17.74
C PHE A 280 -6.30 -0.91 -16.99
N VAL A 281 -5.31 -1.80 -16.95
CA VAL A 281 -5.37 -3.04 -16.18
C VAL A 281 -4.12 -3.10 -15.33
N GLY A 282 -4.28 -3.38 -14.05
CA GLY A 282 -3.14 -3.42 -13.14
C GLY A 282 -3.45 -4.08 -11.81
N PRO A 283 -2.39 -4.41 -11.04
CA PRO A 283 -2.54 -5.00 -9.72
C PRO A 283 -3.07 -3.96 -8.72
N VAL A 284 -3.93 -4.41 -7.81
CA VAL A 284 -4.34 -3.67 -6.61
C VAL A 284 -4.30 -4.60 -5.40
N TYR A 285 -4.20 -4.03 -4.20
CA TYR A 285 -4.26 -4.82 -2.98
C TYR A 285 -5.57 -5.58 -2.86
N SER A 286 -5.51 -6.73 -2.20
CA SER A 286 -6.69 -7.37 -1.64
C SER A 286 -6.77 -7.09 -0.15
N HIS A 287 -7.98 -7.05 0.37
CA HIS A 287 -8.22 -6.91 1.80
C HIS A 287 -9.15 -8.01 2.34
N TYR A 288 -8.83 -8.47 3.54
CA TYR A 288 -9.61 -9.42 4.32
C TYR A 288 -9.81 -8.86 5.73
N GLU A 289 -11.02 -8.98 6.26
CA GLU A 289 -11.37 -8.65 7.65
C GLU A 289 -12.20 -9.81 8.20
N PHE A 290 -11.75 -10.46 9.25
CA PHE A 290 -12.40 -11.66 9.79
C PHE A 290 -12.10 -11.88 11.27
N TYR A 291 -12.96 -12.68 11.91
CA TYR A 291 -12.76 -13.14 13.29
C TYR A 291 -12.16 -14.54 13.32
N GLN A 292 -11.28 -14.78 14.28
CA GLN A 292 -10.70 -16.09 14.57
C GLN A 292 -10.57 -16.37 16.06
N SER A 293 -10.44 -17.64 16.43
CA SER A 293 -10.38 -18.08 17.83
C SER A 293 -9.00 -17.95 18.49
N SER A 294 -7.95 -17.67 17.71
CA SER A 294 -6.57 -17.49 18.16
C SER A 294 -5.85 -16.53 17.21
N ARG A 295 -4.70 -15.98 17.63
CA ARG A 295 -3.87 -15.16 16.73
C ARG A 295 -3.34 -16.02 15.58
N MET A 296 -3.16 -15.39 14.41
CA MET A 296 -2.61 -16.03 13.21
C MET A 296 -1.25 -15.44 12.88
N SER A 297 -0.29 -16.30 12.59
CA SER A 297 1.00 -15.92 12.02
C SER A 297 0.89 -15.76 10.51
N ASP A 298 1.79 -14.97 9.92
CA ASP A 298 1.89 -14.86 8.47
C ASP A 298 2.09 -16.21 7.76
N SER A 299 2.80 -17.17 8.37
CA SER A 299 3.00 -18.50 7.80
C SER A 299 1.67 -19.25 7.68
N GLU A 300 0.84 -19.20 8.72
CA GLU A 300 -0.51 -19.78 8.72
C GLU A 300 -1.40 -19.05 7.70
N TRP A 301 -1.28 -17.72 7.60
CA TRP A 301 -2.03 -16.93 6.62
C TRP A 301 -1.66 -17.30 5.18
N ARG A 302 -0.35 -17.32 4.85
CA ARG A 302 0.17 -17.75 3.54
C ARG A 302 -0.25 -19.19 3.21
N GLN A 303 -0.24 -20.09 4.21
CA GLN A 303 -0.73 -21.45 4.03
C GLN A 303 -2.23 -21.49 3.72
N SER A 304 -3.05 -20.67 4.41
CA SER A 304 -4.49 -20.58 4.13
C SER A 304 -4.77 -20.09 2.70
N ILE A 305 -4.00 -19.12 2.21
CA ILE A 305 -4.08 -18.62 0.83
C ILE A 305 -3.72 -19.73 -0.17
N ASN A 306 -2.61 -20.42 0.05
CA ASN A 306 -2.17 -21.52 -0.82
C ASN A 306 -3.15 -22.70 -0.85
N ASN A 307 -3.88 -22.92 0.25
CA ASN A 307 -4.88 -23.97 0.36
C ASN A 307 -6.28 -23.56 -0.14
N TYR A 308 -6.45 -22.32 -0.64
CA TYR A 308 -7.77 -21.77 -1.01
C TYR A 308 -8.76 -21.76 0.16
N GLN A 309 -8.27 -21.52 1.37
CA GLN A 309 -9.03 -21.48 2.63
C GLN A 309 -9.12 -20.05 3.18
N THR A 310 -8.98 -19.04 2.33
CA THR A 310 -9.14 -17.65 2.75
C THR A 310 -10.59 -17.37 3.16
N PRO A 311 -10.80 -16.50 4.17
CA PRO A 311 -12.12 -16.00 4.47
C PRO A 311 -12.68 -15.20 3.28
N PRO A 312 -14.01 -15.03 3.20
CA PRO A 312 -14.58 -14.18 2.17
C PRO A 312 -14.09 -12.74 2.33
N HIS A 313 -14.01 -12.01 1.22
CA HIS A 313 -13.79 -10.56 1.27
C HIS A 313 -14.91 -9.87 2.05
N PRO A 314 -14.62 -8.73 2.70
CA PRO A 314 -15.63 -7.99 3.44
C PRO A 314 -16.85 -7.66 2.57
N GLU A 315 -18.05 -7.74 3.15
CA GLU A 315 -19.30 -7.60 2.40
C GLU A 315 -19.42 -6.29 1.61
N TRP A 316 -18.82 -5.22 2.13
CA TRP A 316 -18.82 -3.90 1.50
C TRP A 316 -18.02 -3.84 0.19
N THR A 317 -17.18 -4.83 -0.10
CA THR A 317 -16.39 -4.92 -1.35
C THR A 317 -17.23 -5.41 -2.53
N ARG A 318 -18.38 -6.06 -2.29
CA ARG A 318 -19.19 -6.75 -3.32
C ARG A 318 -19.70 -5.86 -4.45
N GLU A 319 -19.79 -4.54 -4.23
CA GLU A 319 -20.27 -3.60 -5.25
C GLU A 319 -19.26 -3.34 -6.37
N TYR A 320 -17.97 -3.64 -6.16
CA TYR A 320 -16.90 -3.34 -7.11
C TYR A 320 -15.89 -4.47 -7.29
N LEU A 321 -15.79 -5.38 -6.32
CA LEU A 321 -14.99 -6.59 -6.42
C LEU A 321 -15.84 -7.72 -6.98
N VAL A 322 -15.55 -8.11 -8.22
CA VAL A 322 -16.14 -9.30 -8.83
C VAL A 322 -15.30 -10.50 -8.37
N PRO A 323 -15.89 -11.52 -7.72
CA PRO A 323 -15.14 -12.72 -7.34
C PRO A 323 -14.45 -13.30 -8.58
N GLY A 324 -13.17 -13.66 -8.46
CA GLY A 324 -12.45 -14.38 -9.52
C GLY A 324 -13.03 -15.78 -9.64
N ILE A 325 -14.18 -15.93 -10.31
CA ILE A 325 -14.80 -17.24 -10.49
C ILE A 325 -14.06 -17.94 -11.62
N ASN A 326 -13.23 -18.93 -11.29
CA ASN A 326 -12.94 -19.98 -12.26
C ASN A 326 -14.22 -20.81 -12.41
N PRO A 327 -14.91 -20.79 -13.57
CA PRO A 327 -16.13 -21.56 -13.79
C PRO A 327 -15.93 -23.08 -13.62
N GLU A 328 -14.68 -23.54 -13.60
CA GLU A 328 -14.29 -24.95 -13.45
C GLU A 328 -14.04 -25.37 -11.99
N SER A 329 -14.18 -24.47 -11.01
CA SER A 329 -13.97 -24.82 -9.60
C SER A 329 -15.12 -25.71 -9.04
N PRO A 330 -14.82 -26.88 -8.44
CA PRO A 330 -15.83 -27.73 -7.80
C PRO A 330 -16.46 -27.00 -6.61
N GLY A 331 -17.73 -26.60 -6.74
CA GLY A 331 -18.46 -25.80 -5.74
C GLY A 331 -19.09 -24.52 -6.28
N TYR A 332 -18.94 -24.23 -7.58
CA TYR A 332 -19.64 -23.13 -8.24
C TYR A 332 -21.16 -23.30 -8.14
N VAL A 333 -21.80 -22.42 -7.37
CA VAL A 333 -23.24 -22.15 -7.46
C VAL A 333 -23.39 -20.93 -8.35
N LYS A 334 -24.01 -21.12 -9.51
CA LYS A 334 -24.40 -20.03 -10.39
C LYS A 334 -25.48 -19.24 -9.65
N ASP A 335 -25.13 -18.09 -9.07
CA ASP A 335 -26.11 -17.14 -8.54
C ASP A 335 -26.89 -16.54 -9.71
N THR A 336 -27.81 -17.34 -10.25
CA THR A 336 -28.89 -16.89 -11.10
C THR A 336 -29.97 -16.32 -10.20
N GLU A 337 -29.83 -15.06 -9.79
CA GLU A 337 -30.95 -14.15 -9.51
C GLU A 337 -30.45 -12.83 -8.89
N TYR A 338 -29.87 -11.98 -9.73
CA TYR A 338 -30.01 -10.53 -9.53
C TYR A 338 -30.93 -10.03 -10.64
N GLN A 339 -32.23 -9.99 -10.37
CA GLN A 339 -33.16 -9.20 -11.18
C GLN A 339 -33.06 -7.75 -10.70
N TYR A 340 -32.82 -6.86 -11.66
CA TYR A 340 -32.62 -5.41 -11.51
C TYR A 340 -33.74 -4.69 -10.76
#